data_AF-A0AA41RKR3-F1
#
_entry.id   AF-A0AA41RKR3-F1
#
_cell.length_a   1.000
_cell.length_b   1.000
_cell.length_c   1.000
_cell.angle_alpha   90.00
_cell.angle_beta   90.00
_cell.angle_gamma   90.00
#
_symmetry.space_group_name_H-M   'P 1'
#
loop_
_entity.id
_entity.type
_entity.pdbx_description
1 polymer ?
#
loop_
_entity_poly.entity_id
_entity_poly.type
_entity_poly.pdbx_seq_one_letter_code
_entity_poly.pdbx_strand_id
1 'polypeptide(L)'
;MVIPCSREARATGIPDEIRCYGRSDTALLMEWTSFEEVENIVGPFVSEVKRKARYGGYKSAREVFEDYKIFYSIRTKLIEGKKKLLIQTYVAEYFYRFALKEKAMMLNGFSRMSDDAALFPDEFYQIPDANANWMHQHLKEDDPKDLILYAEIFIRKLDASLKKMDTDVQSEINKQKEKKLEYLEKIQKEFHPQWCFGKSVQVFEELKWKISCTKKLLETLASRLATRCASYCKTLANVGDRLTISSLAKEFFKLLHDDSEGDLAKEWSELAKGMQELDKEELL
;
A
#
# COMPACT_ATOMS: atom_id res chain seq x y z
N MET A 1 -41.99 -3.47 -13.22
CA MET A 1 -42.43 -2.58 -12.12
C MET A 1 -41.25 -1.70 -11.76
N VAL A 2 -41.41 -0.39 -11.91
CA VAL A 2 -40.33 0.62 -11.89
C VAL A 2 -40.05 1.05 -10.45
N ILE A 3 -38.79 1.02 -10.00
CA ILE A 3 -38.36 1.59 -8.72
C ILE A 3 -37.96 3.06 -8.97
N PRO A 4 -38.61 4.06 -8.34
CA PRO A 4 -38.16 5.43 -8.43
C PRO A 4 -36.96 5.68 -7.51
N CYS A 5 -36.03 6.46 -8.05
CA CYS A 5 -34.84 6.97 -7.41
C CYS A 5 -35.16 8.17 -6.50
N SER A 6 -34.34 8.35 -5.47
CA SER A 6 -33.74 9.62 -5.01
C SER A 6 -34.10 10.18 -3.63
N ARG A 7 -33.04 10.78 -3.06
CA ARG A 7 -32.87 11.69 -1.91
C ARG A 7 -32.47 10.98 -0.60
N GLU A 8 -31.34 11.29 0.04
CA GLU A 8 -30.63 12.56 0.15
C GLU A 8 -29.10 12.39 0.23
N ALA A 9 -28.40 13.12 -0.64
CA ALA A 9 -26.99 13.43 -0.49
C ALA A 9 -26.89 14.93 -0.16
N ARG A 10 -26.29 15.30 0.97
CA ARG A 10 -25.62 16.59 1.13
C ARG A 10 -24.40 16.51 2.04
N ALA A 11 -23.31 17.01 1.47
CA ALA A 11 -22.17 17.69 2.06
C ALA A 11 -21.18 16.88 2.91
N THR A 12 -20.12 16.41 2.26
CA THR A 12 -18.72 16.85 2.49
C THR A 12 -17.86 16.33 1.34
N GLY A 13 -17.06 17.20 0.74
CA GLY A 13 -16.39 16.99 -0.55
C GLY A 13 -15.31 15.91 -0.56
N ILE A 14 -15.72 14.66 -0.68
CA ILE A 14 -14.89 13.56 -1.19
C ILE A 14 -15.71 12.90 -2.30
N PRO A 15 -15.18 12.77 -3.54
CA PRO A 15 -15.90 12.08 -4.61
C PRO A 15 -16.34 10.68 -4.16
N ASP A 16 -17.59 10.29 -4.45
CA ASP A 16 -18.20 8.99 -4.09
C ASP A 16 -17.40 7.76 -4.57
N GLU A 17 -16.41 8.02 -5.40
CA GLU A 17 -15.35 7.18 -5.92
C GLU A 17 -14.37 6.57 -4.90
N ILE A 18 -14.43 6.93 -3.60
CA ILE A 18 -13.57 6.38 -2.53
C ILE A 18 -14.29 5.33 -1.64
N ARG A 19 -15.58 5.04 -1.86
CA ARG A 19 -16.32 4.04 -1.06
C ARG A 19 -15.89 2.57 -1.28
N CYS A 20 -14.99 2.34 -2.22
CA CYS A 20 -14.46 1.03 -2.61
C CYS A 20 -13.53 0.37 -1.59
N TYR A 21 -13.04 1.14 -0.61
CA TYR A 21 -12.36 0.66 0.58
C TYR A 21 -13.14 1.11 1.80
N GLY A 22 -13.08 0.33 2.89
CA GLY A 22 -13.38 0.90 4.19
C GLY A 22 -12.58 2.20 4.32
N ARG A 23 -13.22 3.27 4.82
CA ARG A 23 -12.55 4.56 5.10
C ARG A 23 -11.21 4.37 5.84
N SER A 24 -11.02 3.23 6.52
CA SER A 24 -9.80 2.82 7.21
C SER A 24 -8.58 2.63 6.30
N ASP A 25 -8.61 1.80 5.26
CA ASP A 25 -7.35 1.27 4.70
C ASP A 25 -6.63 2.28 3.83
N THR A 26 -7.37 3.02 3.01
CA THR A 26 -6.83 4.12 2.21
C THR A 26 -6.45 5.29 3.12
N ALA A 27 -7.27 5.66 4.12
CA ALA A 27 -6.92 6.76 5.03
C ALA A 27 -5.70 6.39 5.91
N LEU A 28 -5.61 5.16 6.40
CA LEU A 28 -4.44 4.64 7.10
C LEU A 28 -3.23 4.70 6.18
N LEU A 29 -3.29 4.12 4.97
CA LEU A 29 -2.21 4.24 3.98
C LEU A 29 -1.74 5.69 3.81
N MET A 30 -2.68 6.63 3.77
CA MET A 30 -2.42 8.06 3.52
C MET A 30 -1.89 8.80 4.74
N GLU A 31 -2.25 8.39 5.95
CA GLU A 31 -1.71 8.90 7.22
C GLU A 31 -0.22 8.54 7.35
N TRP A 32 0.15 7.30 7.02
CA TRP A 32 1.54 6.83 7.07
C TRP A 32 2.39 7.30 5.88
N THR A 33 1.74 7.77 4.82
CA THR A 33 2.37 8.32 3.61
C THR A 33 2.06 9.79 3.44
N SER A 34 1.89 10.54 4.54
CA SER A 34 1.54 11.96 4.53
C SER A 34 2.64 12.80 3.86
N PHE A 35 2.71 12.67 2.53
CA PHE A 35 3.66 13.36 1.67
C PHE A 35 3.48 14.86 1.82
N GLU A 36 2.27 15.30 2.14
CA GLU A 36 1.92 16.70 2.40
C GLU A 36 2.57 17.21 3.70
N GLU A 37 2.53 16.46 4.79
CA GLU A 37 3.27 16.86 6.01
C GLU A 37 4.78 16.75 5.78
N VAL A 38 5.23 15.71 5.08
CA VAL A 38 6.65 15.55 4.76
C VAL A 38 7.17 16.69 3.89
N GLU A 39 6.38 17.18 2.94
CA GLU A 39 6.72 18.28 2.04
C GLU A 39 6.59 19.66 2.70
N ASN A 40 5.52 19.90 3.46
CA ASN A 40 5.18 21.24 3.94
C ASN A 40 5.65 21.53 5.37
N ILE A 41 5.95 20.50 6.16
CA ILE A 41 6.32 20.65 7.58
C ILE A 41 7.70 20.05 7.84
N VAL A 42 7.86 18.76 7.56
CA VAL A 42 9.08 18.02 7.91
C VAL A 42 10.25 18.45 7.03
N GLY A 43 10.07 18.55 5.71
CA GLY A 43 11.10 18.96 4.77
C GLY A 43 11.70 20.34 5.08
N PRO A 44 10.87 21.38 5.32
CA PRO A 44 11.34 22.68 5.78
C PRO A 44 12.09 22.64 7.11
N PHE A 45 11.57 21.91 8.11
CA PHE A 45 12.25 21.72 9.40
C PHE A 45 13.64 21.09 9.22
N VAL A 46 13.72 19.98 8.48
CA VAL A 46 14.98 19.29 8.19
C VAL A 46 15.96 20.21 7.46
N SER A 47 15.47 21.01 6.51
CA SER A 47 16.30 21.98 5.78
C SER A 47 16.86 23.07 6.71
N GLU A 48 16.07 23.53 7.67
CA GLU A 48 16.50 24.51 8.66
C GLU A 48 17.53 23.93 9.65
N VAL A 49 17.31 22.72 10.16
CA VAL A 49 18.30 22.02 11.00
C VAL A 49 19.62 21.85 10.25
N LYS A 50 19.58 21.43 8.97
CA LYS A 50 20.78 21.34 8.12
C LYS A 50 21.51 22.67 7.99
N ARG A 51 20.76 23.77 7.82
CA ARG A 51 21.31 25.12 7.73
C ARG A 51 21.99 25.52 9.03
N LYS A 52 21.32 25.37 10.18
CA LYS A 52 21.89 25.66 11.51
C LYS A 52 23.14 24.83 11.79
N ALA A 53 23.10 23.53 11.50
CA ALA A 53 24.23 22.63 11.73
C ALA A 53 25.47 22.98 10.89
N ARG A 54 25.29 23.52 9.67
CA ARG A 54 26.41 23.90 8.79
C ARG A 54 26.95 25.29 9.05
N TYR A 55 26.08 26.25 9.29
CA TYR A 55 26.44 27.68 9.33
C TYR A 55 26.40 28.27 10.74
N GLY A 56 26.10 27.46 11.75
CA GLY A 56 25.82 27.93 13.10
C GLY A 56 24.42 28.52 13.23
N GLY A 57 24.03 28.84 14.46
CA GLY A 57 22.69 29.34 14.79
C GLY A 57 22.12 28.77 16.07
N TYR A 58 22.74 27.70 16.59
CA TYR A 58 22.44 27.14 17.89
C TYR A 58 23.00 28.00 19.03
N LYS A 59 22.20 28.20 20.07
CA LYS A 59 22.57 29.01 21.25
C LYS A 59 23.05 28.18 22.44
N SER A 60 22.73 26.89 22.47
CA SER A 60 23.11 25.97 23.55
C SER A 60 23.17 24.52 23.06
N ALA A 61 23.91 23.67 23.79
CA ALA A 61 23.94 22.23 23.51
C ALA A 61 22.54 21.60 23.61
N ARG A 62 21.70 22.09 24.53
CA ARG A 62 20.31 21.65 24.67
C ARG A 62 19.47 21.92 23.42
N GLU A 63 19.65 23.06 22.75
CA GLU A 63 18.94 23.35 21.49
C GLU A 63 19.37 22.35 20.39
N VAL A 64 20.68 22.03 20.30
CA VAL A 64 21.19 21.03 19.36
C VAL A 64 20.62 19.65 19.66
N PHE A 65 20.54 19.27 20.94
CA PHE A 65 20.03 17.98 21.37
C PHE A 65 18.54 17.80 21.06
N GLU A 66 17.70 18.80 21.32
CA GLU A 66 16.27 18.74 21.00
C GLU A 66 16.04 18.63 19.49
N ASP A 67 16.76 19.41 18.68
CA ASP A 67 16.70 19.30 17.22
C ASP A 67 17.14 17.91 16.76
N TYR A 68 18.22 17.35 17.32
CA TYR A 68 18.71 16.00 17.01
C TYR A 68 17.71 14.91 17.38
N LYS A 69 17.02 15.04 18.52
CA LYS A 69 15.95 14.13 18.95
C LYS A 69 14.76 14.14 18.01
N ILE A 70 14.33 15.32 17.56
CA ILE A 70 13.26 15.44 16.56
C ILE A 70 13.73 14.84 15.22
N PHE A 71 14.97 15.10 14.83
CA PHE A 71 15.59 14.57 13.62
C PHE A 71 15.62 13.03 13.59
N TYR A 72 16.01 12.42 14.72
CA TYR A 72 15.95 10.97 14.93
C TYR A 72 14.52 10.44 14.80
N SER A 73 13.56 11.05 15.51
CA SER A 73 12.15 10.64 15.47
C SER A 73 11.54 10.73 14.06
N ILE A 74 11.88 11.79 13.30
CA ILE A 74 11.47 11.94 11.90
C ILE A 74 12.02 10.78 11.07
N ARG A 75 13.31 10.47 11.22
CA ARG A 75 13.95 9.38 10.45
C ARG A 75 13.28 8.04 10.72
N THR A 76 13.06 7.68 11.99
CA THR A 76 12.36 6.44 12.36
C THR A 76 11.00 6.36 11.68
N LYS A 77 10.17 7.41 11.79
CA LYS A 77 8.83 7.44 11.18
C LYS A 77 8.86 7.34 9.64
N LEU A 78 9.84 7.97 8.99
CA LEU A 78 10.00 7.87 7.53
C LEU A 78 10.47 6.46 7.10
N ILE A 79 11.34 5.80 7.86
CA ILE A 79 11.72 4.41 7.57
C ILE A 79 10.53 3.47 7.75
N GLU A 80 9.78 3.59 8.84
CA GLU A 80 8.56 2.82 9.11
C GLU A 80 7.51 3.04 8.01
N GLY A 81 7.27 4.30 7.63
CA GLY A 81 6.34 4.66 6.56
C GLY A 81 6.74 4.04 5.21
N LYS A 82 8.03 4.06 4.87
CA LYS A 82 8.57 3.42 3.66
C LYS A 82 8.34 1.91 3.67
N LYS A 83 8.68 1.23 4.77
CA LYS A 83 8.47 -0.23 4.94
C LYS A 83 6.98 -0.56 4.80
N LYS A 84 6.10 0.19 5.47
CA LYS A 84 4.64 -0.03 5.42
C LYS A 84 4.05 0.19 4.03
N LEU A 85 4.46 1.23 3.33
CA LEU A 85 4.03 1.50 1.95
C LEU A 85 4.45 0.37 1.01
N LEU A 86 5.69 -0.13 1.14
CA LEU A 86 6.18 -1.28 0.38
C LEU A 86 5.30 -2.51 0.64
N ILE A 87 5.08 -2.87 1.90
CA ILE A 87 4.26 -4.02 2.30
C ILE A 87 2.85 -3.91 1.71
N GLN A 88 2.18 -2.78 1.89
CA GLN A 88 0.79 -2.61 1.46
C GLN A 88 0.65 -2.58 -0.06
N THR A 89 1.59 -1.95 -0.77
CA THR A 89 1.61 -1.96 -2.24
C THR A 89 1.81 -3.37 -2.76
N TYR A 90 2.76 -4.11 -2.18
CA TYR A 90 3.02 -5.51 -2.53
C TYR A 90 1.77 -6.37 -2.32
N VAL A 91 1.16 -6.29 -1.14
CA VAL A 91 -0.02 -7.08 -0.78
C VAL A 91 -1.22 -6.76 -1.67
N ALA A 92 -1.42 -5.48 -2.02
CA ALA A 92 -2.47 -5.06 -2.94
C ALA A 92 -2.23 -5.57 -4.36
N GLU A 93 -1.00 -5.45 -4.88
CA GLU A 93 -0.63 -5.96 -6.20
C GLU A 93 -0.80 -7.48 -6.27
N TYR A 94 -0.31 -8.20 -5.25
CA TYR A 94 -0.44 -9.66 -5.18
C TYR A 94 -1.90 -10.10 -5.18
N PHE A 95 -2.73 -9.50 -4.32
CA PHE A 95 -4.17 -9.76 -4.28
C PHE A 95 -4.83 -9.48 -5.62
N TYR A 96 -4.52 -8.34 -6.25
CA TYR A 96 -5.07 -7.97 -7.56
C TYR A 96 -4.77 -9.04 -8.62
N ARG A 97 -3.52 -9.51 -8.71
CA ARG A 97 -3.14 -10.54 -9.68
C ARG A 97 -3.82 -11.87 -9.39
N PHE A 98 -3.91 -12.27 -8.12
CA PHE A 98 -4.61 -13.51 -7.76
C PHE A 98 -6.12 -13.44 -8.07
N ALA A 99 -6.76 -12.30 -7.77
CA ALA A 99 -8.16 -12.06 -8.09
C ALA A 99 -8.43 -12.11 -9.61
N LEU A 100 -7.50 -11.64 -10.45
CA LEU A 100 -7.61 -11.80 -11.91
C LEU A 100 -7.56 -13.27 -12.35
N LYS A 101 -6.75 -14.12 -11.69
CA LYS A 101 -6.75 -15.57 -11.95
C LYS A 101 -8.10 -16.19 -11.60
N GLU A 102 -8.65 -15.86 -10.43
CA GLU A 102 -9.97 -16.36 -10.01
C GLU A 102 -11.07 -15.90 -10.98
N LYS A 103 -11.03 -14.63 -11.43
CA LYS A 103 -11.97 -14.12 -12.44
C LYS A 103 -11.91 -14.93 -13.72
N ALA A 104 -10.71 -15.26 -14.20
CA ALA A 104 -10.52 -16.10 -15.37
C ALA A 104 -11.06 -17.52 -15.17
N MET A 105 -10.87 -18.12 -13.99
CA MET A 105 -11.44 -19.43 -13.67
C MET A 105 -12.97 -19.41 -13.69
N MET A 106 -13.59 -18.35 -13.15
CA MET A 106 -15.05 -18.19 -13.18
C MET A 106 -15.58 -18.01 -14.61
N LEU A 107 -14.91 -17.20 -15.44
CA LEU A 107 -15.24 -17.05 -16.85
C LEU A 107 -15.18 -18.38 -17.60
N ASN A 108 -14.14 -19.19 -17.38
CA ASN A 108 -14.07 -20.55 -17.94
C ASN A 108 -15.24 -21.43 -17.45
N GLY A 109 -15.68 -21.26 -16.20
CA GLY A 109 -16.88 -21.91 -15.67
C GLY A 109 -18.15 -21.52 -16.41
N PHE A 110 -18.36 -20.22 -16.67
CA PHE A 110 -19.49 -19.73 -17.49
C PHE A 110 -19.42 -20.21 -18.94
N SER A 111 -18.24 -20.25 -19.55
CA SER A 111 -18.07 -20.81 -20.91
C SER A 111 -18.53 -22.26 -20.96
N ARG A 112 -18.10 -23.09 -20.01
CA ARG A 112 -18.50 -24.51 -19.93
C ARG A 112 -20.01 -24.67 -19.73
N MET A 113 -20.62 -23.88 -18.86
CA MET A 113 -22.09 -23.89 -18.69
C MET A 113 -22.82 -23.59 -20.01
N SER A 114 -22.31 -22.64 -20.79
CA SER A 114 -22.88 -22.29 -22.09
C SER A 114 -22.72 -23.43 -23.11
N ASP A 115 -21.55 -24.08 -23.13
CA ASP A 115 -21.26 -25.20 -24.02
C ASP A 115 -22.13 -26.43 -23.67
N ASP A 116 -22.24 -26.77 -22.39
CA ASP A 116 -23.05 -27.89 -21.90
C ASP A 116 -24.53 -27.70 -22.21
N ALA A 117 -25.07 -26.48 -22.01
CA ALA A 117 -26.46 -26.16 -22.36
C ALA A 117 -26.74 -26.25 -23.88
N ALA A 118 -25.74 -26.01 -24.71
CA ALA A 118 -25.85 -26.16 -26.17
C ALA A 118 -25.75 -27.63 -26.61
N LEU A 119 -24.94 -28.44 -25.93
CA LEU A 119 -24.73 -29.86 -26.23
C LEU A 119 -25.86 -30.76 -25.72
N PHE A 120 -26.49 -30.39 -24.61
CA PHE A 120 -27.50 -31.20 -23.92
C PHE A 120 -28.79 -30.41 -23.65
N PRO A 121 -29.51 -29.95 -24.69
CA PRO A 121 -30.66 -29.06 -24.57
C PRO A 121 -31.86 -29.69 -23.83
N ASP A 122 -31.93 -31.03 -23.78
CA ASP A 122 -33.02 -31.78 -23.14
C ASP A 122 -32.72 -32.18 -21.68
N GLU A 123 -31.46 -32.06 -21.22
CA GLU A 123 -31.02 -32.50 -19.88
C GLU A 123 -30.73 -31.32 -18.94
N PHE A 124 -30.38 -30.15 -19.48
CA PHE A 124 -30.11 -28.95 -18.71
C PHE A 124 -31.28 -27.98 -18.82
N TYR A 125 -31.64 -27.33 -17.70
CA TYR A 125 -32.57 -26.21 -17.70
C TYR A 125 -32.15 -25.21 -18.77
N GLN A 126 -33.05 -24.90 -19.71
CA GLN A 126 -32.83 -23.86 -20.73
C GLN A 126 -32.28 -22.61 -20.03
N ILE A 127 -31.05 -22.23 -20.35
CA ILE A 127 -30.48 -20.99 -19.86
C ILE A 127 -31.31 -19.86 -20.49
N PRO A 128 -32.03 -19.04 -19.71
CA PRO A 128 -32.80 -17.95 -20.26
C PRO A 128 -31.93 -17.04 -21.13
N ASP A 129 -32.45 -16.53 -22.24
CA ASP A 129 -31.68 -15.68 -23.17
C ASP A 129 -30.97 -14.51 -22.49
N ALA A 130 -31.58 -13.93 -21.45
CA ALA A 130 -30.96 -12.87 -20.64
C ALA A 130 -29.65 -13.32 -19.95
N ASN A 131 -29.60 -14.56 -19.48
CA ASN A 131 -28.42 -15.16 -18.84
C ASN A 131 -27.34 -15.52 -19.87
N ALA A 132 -27.75 -16.04 -21.03
CA ALA A 132 -26.85 -16.31 -22.14
C ALA A 132 -26.18 -15.04 -22.67
N ASN A 133 -26.97 -13.97 -22.85
CA ASN A 133 -26.48 -12.65 -23.26
C ASN A 133 -25.49 -12.06 -22.22
N TRP A 134 -25.80 -12.20 -20.93
CA TRP A 134 -24.90 -11.75 -19.85
C TRP A 134 -23.55 -12.48 -19.90
N MET A 135 -23.55 -13.82 -20.05
CA MET A 135 -22.31 -14.60 -20.17
C MET A 135 -21.49 -14.19 -21.38
N HIS A 136 -22.15 -14.03 -22.54
CA HIS A 136 -21.49 -13.63 -23.78
C HIS A 136 -20.81 -12.25 -23.66
N GLN A 137 -21.46 -11.29 -22.99
CA GLN A 137 -20.87 -9.98 -22.76
C GLN A 137 -19.58 -10.07 -21.93
N HIS A 138 -19.58 -10.80 -20.82
CA HIS A 138 -18.40 -10.90 -19.96
C HIS A 138 -17.28 -11.78 -20.52
N LEU A 139 -17.60 -12.81 -21.30
CA LEU A 139 -16.60 -13.59 -22.05
C LEU A 139 -15.95 -12.78 -23.17
N LYS A 140 -16.61 -11.73 -23.67
CA LYS A 140 -16.06 -10.81 -24.66
C LYS A 140 -15.20 -9.71 -24.05
N GLU A 141 -15.50 -9.30 -22.81
CA GLU A 141 -14.77 -8.26 -22.08
C GLU A 141 -13.33 -8.68 -21.72
N ASP A 142 -13.11 -9.96 -21.42
CA ASP A 142 -11.83 -10.47 -20.98
C ASP A 142 -11.52 -11.83 -21.63
N ASP A 143 -10.29 -12.00 -22.13
CA ASP A 143 -9.77 -13.33 -22.47
C ASP A 143 -9.22 -14.01 -21.20
N PRO A 144 -9.82 -15.13 -20.74
CA PRO A 144 -9.36 -15.85 -19.57
C PRO A 144 -7.90 -16.32 -19.66
N LYS A 145 -7.42 -16.67 -20.86
CA LYS A 145 -6.03 -17.13 -21.06
C LYS A 145 -5.04 -16.01 -20.81
N ASP A 146 -5.33 -14.83 -21.35
CA ASP A 146 -4.50 -13.65 -21.17
C ASP A 146 -4.49 -13.23 -19.69
N LEU A 147 -5.65 -13.20 -19.03
CA LEU A 147 -5.74 -12.89 -17.60
C LEU A 147 -4.84 -13.80 -16.75
N ILE A 148 -4.88 -15.11 -16.99
CA ILE A 148 -4.05 -16.09 -16.27
C ILE A 148 -2.56 -15.84 -16.57
N LEU A 149 -2.20 -15.73 -17.86
CA LEU A 149 -0.81 -15.54 -18.28
C LEU A 149 -0.20 -14.29 -17.63
N TYR A 150 -0.88 -13.14 -17.72
CA TYR A 150 -0.41 -11.90 -17.13
C TYR A 150 -0.31 -12.00 -15.60
N ALA A 151 -1.32 -12.58 -14.94
CA ALA A 151 -1.30 -12.73 -13.49
C ALA A 151 -0.12 -13.60 -13.03
N GLU A 152 0.14 -14.73 -13.70
CA GLU A 152 1.25 -15.63 -13.34
C GLU A 152 2.62 -15.01 -13.54
N ILE A 153 2.83 -14.28 -14.65
CA ILE A 153 4.08 -13.57 -14.88
C ILE A 153 4.34 -12.56 -13.76
N PHE A 154 3.33 -11.79 -13.37
CA PHE A 154 3.48 -10.79 -12.31
C PHE A 154 3.67 -11.43 -10.93
N ILE A 155 2.92 -12.47 -10.58
CA ILE A 155 3.08 -13.20 -9.32
C ILE A 155 4.51 -13.75 -9.19
N ARG A 156 5.05 -14.37 -10.26
CA ARG A 156 6.45 -14.86 -10.25
C ARG A 156 7.46 -13.74 -10.01
N LYS A 157 7.25 -12.56 -10.61
CA LYS A 157 8.11 -11.39 -10.40
C LYS A 157 8.02 -10.88 -8.95
N LEU A 158 6.82 -10.83 -8.39
CA LEU A 158 6.58 -10.46 -6.99
C LEU A 158 7.29 -11.44 -6.06
N ASP A 159 7.09 -12.74 -6.22
CA ASP A 159 7.74 -13.77 -5.39
C ASP A 159 9.27 -13.70 -5.47
N ALA A 160 9.82 -13.45 -6.66
CA ALA A 160 11.26 -13.23 -6.84
C ALA A 160 11.76 -11.95 -6.15
N SER A 161 10.94 -10.91 -6.06
CA SER A 161 11.26 -9.65 -5.38
C SER A 161 11.18 -9.80 -3.87
N LEU A 162 10.18 -10.52 -3.36
CA LEU A 162 9.99 -10.78 -1.93
C LEU A 162 11.21 -11.45 -1.30
N LYS A 163 11.81 -12.42 -2.00
CA LYS A 163 13.05 -13.11 -1.56
C LYS A 163 14.25 -12.19 -1.35
N LYS A 164 14.21 -10.97 -1.88
CA LYS A 164 15.29 -9.97 -1.78
C LYS A 164 15.00 -8.88 -0.74
N MET A 165 13.85 -8.95 -0.05
CA MET A 165 13.47 -7.98 0.98
C MET A 165 13.95 -8.44 2.35
N ASP A 166 13.96 -7.53 3.33
CA ASP A 166 14.25 -7.87 4.73
C ASP A 166 13.30 -8.94 5.26
N THR A 167 13.82 -9.81 6.13
CA THR A 167 13.05 -10.91 6.74
C THR A 167 11.78 -10.40 7.45
N ASP A 168 11.86 -9.26 8.13
CA ASP A 168 10.72 -8.67 8.83
C ASP A 168 9.64 -8.17 7.85
N VAL A 169 10.08 -7.56 6.73
CA VAL A 169 9.19 -7.14 5.65
C VAL A 169 8.54 -8.35 4.98
N GLN A 170 9.32 -9.41 4.73
CA GLN A 170 8.79 -10.67 4.17
C GLN A 170 7.73 -11.31 5.07
N SER A 171 8.00 -11.37 6.37
CA SER A 171 7.09 -11.93 7.37
C SER A 171 5.76 -11.19 7.40
N GLU A 172 5.81 -9.85 7.47
CA GLU A 172 4.60 -9.03 7.52
C GLU A 172 3.83 -9.06 6.19
N ILE A 173 4.52 -9.11 5.04
CA ILE A 173 3.89 -9.33 3.73
C ILE A 173 3.14 -10.66 3.72
N ASN A 174 3.78 -11.76 4.14
CA ASN A 174 3.16 -13.08 4.09
C ASN A 174 1.90 -13.14 4.97
N LYS A 175 1.98 -12.62 6.19
CA LYS A 175 0.86 -12.53 7.12
C LYS A 175 -0.32 -11.72 6.54
N GLN A 176 -0.06 -10.54 5.98
CA GLN A 176 -1.12 -9.72 5.39
C GLN A 176 -1.68 -10.31 4.09
N LYS A 177 -0.81 -10.94 3.28
CA LYS A 177 -1.17 -11.63 2.05
C LYS A 177 -2.11 -12.79 2.34
N GLU A 178 -1.77 -13.67 3.28
CA GLU A 178 -2.60 -14.81 3.70
C GLU A 178 -4.01 -14.35 4.10
N LYS A 179 -4.09 -13.35 4.98
CA LYS A 179 -5.38 -12.76 5.40
C LYS A 179 -6.22 -12.23 4.22
N LYS A 180 -5.59 -11.67 3.20
CA LYS A 180 -6.30 -11.21 1.99
C LYS A 180 -6.69 -12.34 1.05
N LEU A 181 -5.89 -13.41 0.98
CA LEU A 181 -6.16 -14.57 0.14
C LEU A 181 -7.27 -15.45 0.70
N GLU A 182 -7.44 -15.53 2.03
CA GLU A 182 -8.58 -16.21 2.68
C GLU A 182 -9.94 -15.76 2.11
N TYR A 183 -10.05 -14.48 1.76
CA TYR A 183 -11.25 -13.94 1.12
C TYR A 183 -11.45 -14.49 -0.31
N LEU A 184 -10.39 -14.61 -1.10
CA LEU A 184 -10.48 -15.20 -2.44
C LEU A 184 -10.80 -16.68 -2.38
N GLU A 185 -10.25 -17.41 -1.39
CA GLU A 185 -10.60 -18.80 -1.15
C GLU A 185 -12.09 -18.96 -0.82
N LYS A 186 -12.68 -18.01 -0.08
CA LYS A 186 -14.11 -18.00 0.20
C LYS A 186 -14.93 -17.80 -1.09
N ILE A 187 -14.57 -16.82 -1.90
CA ILE A 187 -15.19 -16.58 -3.21
C ILE A 187 -15.10 -17.83 -4.10
N GLN A 188 -13.94 -18.49 -4.12
CA GLN A 188 -13.73 -19.70 -4.92
C GLN A 188 -14.63 -20.85 -4.46
N LYS A 189 -14.79 -21.05 -3.14
CA LYS A 189 -15.68 -22.07 -2.57
C LYS A 189 -17.17 -21.77 -2.82
N GLU A 190 -17.54 -20.50 -2.89
CA GLU A 190 -18.90 -20.03 -3.15
C GLU A 190 -19.25 -19.99 -4.65
N PHE A 191 -18.25 -20.10 -5.52
CA PHE A 191 -18.51 -20.23 -6.95
C PHE A 191 -18.62 -21.71 -7.33
N HIS A 192 -19.82 -22.11 -7.76
CA HIS A 192 -20.02 -23.42 -8.38
C HIS A 192 -20.73 -23.24 -9.72
N PRO A 193 -20.15 -23.70 -10.84
CA PRO A 193 -20.77 -23.59 -12.16
C PRO A 193 -22.16 -24.22 -12.22
N GLN A 194 -22.39 -25.27 -11.44
CA GLN A 194 -23.63 -26.02 -11.41
C GLN A 194 -24.68 -25.46 -10.42
N TRP A 195 -24.37 -24.38 -9.69
CA TRP A 195 -25.36 -23.71 -8.84
C TRP A 195 -26.33 -22.87 -9.66
N CYS A 196 -27.40 -22.40 -9.02
CA CYS A 196 -28.33 -21.49 -9.68
C CYS A 196 -27.56 -20.27 -10.22
N PHE A 197 -27.73 -19.99 -11.51
CA PHE A 197 -27.00 -18.97 -12.26
C PHE A 197 -26.90 -17.63 -11.52
N GLY A 198 -27.99 -17.19 -10.86
CA GLY A 198 -28.02 -15.95 -10.09
C GLY A 198 -27.01 -15.89 -8.93
N LYS A 199 -26.74 -16.99 -8.22
CA LYS A 199 -25.72 -17.02 -7.16
C LYS A 199 -24.31 -16.91 -7.74
N SER A 200 -24.03 -17.64 -8.83
CA SER A 200 -22.74 -17.59 -9.50
C SER A 200 -22.45 -16.20 -10.08
N VAL A 201 -23.47 -15.52 -10.62
CA VAL A 201 -23.39 -14.11 -11.05
C VAL A 201 -23.09 -13.18 -9.88
N GLN A 202 -23.77 -13.34 -8.73
CA GLN A 202 -23.51 -12.50 -7.55
C GLN A 202 -22.06 -12.60 -7.07
N VAL A 203 -21.52 -13.82 -6.97
CA VAL A 203 -20.13 -14.07 -6.55
C VAL A 203 -19.15 -13.47 -7.57
N PHE A 204 -19.45 -13.60 -8.87
CA PHE A 204 -18.61 -13.02 -9.93
C PHE A 204 -18.60 -11.49 -9.91
N GLU A 205 -19.76 -10.85 -9.72
CA GLU A 205 -19.85 -9.40 -9.60
C GLU A 205 -19.16 -8.87 -8.34
N GLU A 206 -19.23 -9.61 -7.23
CA GLU A 206 -18.47 -9.28 -6.01
C GLU A 206 -16.96 -9.30 -6.29
N LEU A 207 -16.46 -10.32 -6.99
CA LEU A 207 -15.07 -10.41 -7.40
C LEU A 207 -14.67 -9.27 -8.35
N LYS A 208 -15.47 -8.96 -9.37
CA LYS A 208 -15.24 -7.83 -10.30
C LYS A 208 -15.16 -6.50 -9.55
N TRP A 209 -16.07 -6.28 -8.61
CA TRP A 209 -16.07 -5.09 -7.78
C TRP A 209 -14.76 -4.98 -7.00
N LYS A 210 -14.30 -6.05 -6.32
CA LYS A 210 -13.02 -6.07 -5.58
C LYS A 210 -11.79 -5.83 -6.45
N ILE A 211 -11.76 -6.39 -7.66
CA ILE A 211 -10.71 -6.15 -8.65
C ILE A 211 -10.66 -4.66 -9.01
N SER A 212 -11.82 -4.04 -9.28
CA SER A 212 -11.93 -2.62 -9.59
C SER A 212 -11.46 -1.74 -8.43
N CYS A 213 -11.89 -2.06 -7.20
CA CYS A 213 -11.39 -1.40 -5.99
C CYS A 213 -9.87 -1.46 -5.91
N THR A 214 -9.28 -2.65 -6.06
CA THR A 214 -7.83 -2.85 -5.94
C THR A 214 -7.02 -2.17 -7.01
N LYS A 215 -7.51 -2.19 -8.24
CA LYS A 215 -6.92 -1.41 -9.33
C LYS A 215 -6.87 0.08 -8.98
N LYS A 216 -7.99 0.64 -8.50
CA LYS A 216 -8.07 2.06 -8.14
C LYS A 216 -7.13 2.44 -6.99
N LEU A 217 -6.96 1.57 -6.00
CA LEU A 217 -5.98 1.78 -4.93
C LEU A 217 -4.57 1.83 -5.50
N LEU A 218 -4.20 0.86 -6.33
CA LEU A 218 -2.88 0.78 -6.96
C LEU A 218 -2.60 2.01 -7.84
N GLU A 219 -3.58 2.46 -8.62
CA GLU A 219 -3.48 3.68 -9.43
C GLU A 219 -3.30 4.94 -8.56
N THR A 220 -4.03 5.02 -7.43
CA THR A 220 -3.88 6.13 -6.48
C THR A 220 -2.49 6.15 -5.85
N LEU A 221 -1.99 4.98 -5.44
CA LEU A 221 -0.64 4.82 -4.89
C LEU A 221 0.41 5.19 -5.93
N ALA A 222 0.29 4.70 -7.16
CA ALA A 222 1.20 5.00 -8.25
C ALA A 222 1.24 6.50 -8.58
N SER A 223 0.08 7.15 -8.68
CA SER A 223 -0.04 8.59 -8.95
C SER A 223 0.60 9.44 -7.84
N ARG A 224 0.34 9.11 -6.57
CA ARG A 224 0.91 9.82 -5.43
C ARG A 224 2.40 9.58 -5.27
N LEU A 225 2.86 8.35 -5.48
CA LEU A 225 4.27 8.03 -5.55
C LEU A 225 4.95 8.83 -6.67
N ALA A 226 4.38 8.86 -7.88
CA ALA A 226 4.99 9.59 -8.99
C ALA A 226 5.14 11.10 -8.71
N THR A 227 4.17 11.70 -8.03
CA THR A 227 4.15 13.15 -7.80
C THR A 227 4.91 13.59 -6.54
N ARG A 228 4.98 12.74 -5.49
CA ARG A 228 5.48 13.18 -4.18
C ARG A 228 6.55 12.29 -3.54
N CYS A 229 6.91 11.17 -4.18
CA CYS A 229 8.02 10.33 -3.73
C CYS A 229 9.36 11.08 -3.73
N ALA A 230 9.55 12.05 -4.64
CA ALA A 230 10.76 12.84 -4.68
C ALA A 230 11.00 13.62 -3.38
N SER A 231 10.00 14.35 -2.88
CA SER A 231 10.08 15.09 -1.62
C SER A 231 10.29 14.15 -0.43
N TYR A 232 9.60 13.02 -0.41
CA TYR A 232 9.76 12.01 0.65
C TYR A 232 11.15 11.41 0.70
N CYS A 233 11.63 10.87 -0.42
CA CYS A 233 12.96 10.26 -0.53
C CYS A 233 14.06 11.29 -0.27
N LYS A 234 13.88 12.53 -0.72
CA LYS A 234 14.80 13.63 -0.43
C LYS A 234 14.83 13.95 1.06
N THR A 235 13.68 14.05 1.72
CA THR A 235 13.61 14.32 3.16
C THR A 235 14.21 13.16 3.95
N LEU A 236 13.91 11.90 3.61
CA LEU A 236 14.52 10.71 4.21
C LEU A 236 16.05 10.72 4.04
N ALA A 237 16.55 10.97 2.83
CA ALA A 237 17.99 11.07 2.58
C ALA A 237 18.64 12.22 3.36
N ASN A 238 17.93 13.35 3.50
CA ASN A 238 18.41 14.50 4.27
C ASN A 238 18.50 14.21 5.77
N VAL A 239 17.57 13.43 6.33
CA VAL A 239 17.63 13.03 7.75
C VAL A 239 18.63 11.91 8.03
N GLY A 240 18.97 11.12 7.02
CA GLY A 240 20.08 10.17 7.07
C GLY A 240 21.45 10.75 6.66
N ASP A 241 21.54 12.04 6.36
CA ASP A 241 22.77 12.65 5.85
C ASP A 241 23.87 12.66 6.93
N ARG A 242 24.86 11.79 6.77
CA ARG A 242 26.01 11.65 7.69
C ARG A 242 26.74 12.95 7.96
N LEU A 243 26.82 13.84 6.97
CA LEU A 243 27.46 15.15 7.16
C LEU A 243 26.66 16.03 8.12
N THR A 244 25.32 16.02 7.98
CA THR A 244 24.44 16.76 8.88
C THR A 244 24.51 16.22 10.29
N ILE A 245 24.48 14.89 10.46
CA ILE A 245 24.61 14.24 11.77
C ILE A 245 25.97 14.58 12.42
N SER A 246 27.05 14.53 11.65
CA SER A 246 28.39 14.88 12.13
C SER A 246 28.51 16.35 12.54
N SER A 247 27.88 17.25 11.77
CA SER A 247 27.82 18.68 12.08
C SER A 247 27.04 18.96 13.37
N LEU A 248 25.89 18.31 13.57
CA LEU A 248 25.12 18.42 14.81
C LEU A 248 25.95 17.93 16.01
N ALA A 249 26.64 16.80 15.88
CA ALA A 249 27.53 16.30 16.94
C ALA A 249 28.64 17.30 17.29
N LYS A 250 29.29 17.89 16.28
CA LYS A 250 30.34 18.90 16.50
C LYS A 250 29.80 20.13 17.23
N GLU A 251 28.65 20.64 16.81
CA GLU A 251 28.06 21.82 17.44
C GLU A 251 27.58 21.53 18.87
N PHE A 252 27.03 20.32 19.11
CA PHE A 252 26.67 19.86 20.44
C PHE A 252 27.86 19.89 21.40
N PHE A 253 28.95 19.18 21.06
CA PHE A 253 30.14 19.10 21.94
C PHE A 253 30.89 20.43 22.07
N LYS A 254 30.78 21.32 21.09
CA LYS A 254 31.34 22.68 21.18
C LYS A 254 30.58 23.55 22.18
N LEU A 255 29.26 23.37 22.30
CA LEU A 255 28.39 24.15 23.17
C LEU A 255 28.17 23.51 24.54
N LEU A 256 28.59 22.26 24.72
CA LEU A 256 28.47 21.52 25.98
C LEU A 256 29.46 22.09 27.00
N HIS A 257 28.96 22.52 28.16
CA HIS A 257 29.79 22.99 29.27
C HIS A 257 29.90 21.89 30.35
N ASP A 258 31.13 21.55 30.74
CA ASP A 258 31.46 20.37 31.56
C ASP A 258 30.82 20.34 32.97
N ASP A 259 30.45 21.49 33.54
CA ASP A 259 30.09 21.59 34.96
C ASP A 259 28.59 21.42 35.28
N SER A 260 27.69 21.36 34.28
CA SER A 260 26.22 21.30 34.53
C SER A 260 25.39 20.44 33.58
N GLU A 261 25.98 19.84 32.53
CA GLU A 261 25.23 19.12 31.47
C GLU A 261 25.67 17.65 31.27
N GLY A 262 26.26 17.02 32.29
CA GLY A 262 26.71 15.62 32.22
C GLY A 262 25.61 14.62 31.83
N ASP A 263 24.37 14.85 32.27
CA ASP A 263 23.21 14.04 31.88
C ASP A 263 22.90 14.16 30.38
N LEU A 264 23.06 15.36 29.80
CA LEU A 264 22.79 15.64 28.39
C LEU A 264 23.77 14.92 27.46
N ALA A 265 25.05 14.82 27.86
CA ALA A 265 26.05 14.07 27.11
C ALA A 265 25.77 12.56 27.08
N LYS A 266 25.22 12.02 28.17
CA LYS A 266 24.79 10.63 28.25
C LYS A 266 23.57 10.38 27.36
N GLU A 267 22.56 11.23 27.43
CA GLU A 267 21.37 11.14 26.58
C GLU A 267 21.72 11.25 25.08
N TRP A 268 22.62 12.16 24.71
CA TRP A 268 23.16 12.25 23.35
C TRP A 268 23.77 10.92 22.90
N SER A 269 24.60 10.31 23.74
CA SER A 269 25.29 9.06 23.43
C SER A 269 24.34 7.89 23.21
N GLU A 270 23.25 7.81 23.99
CA GLU A 270 22.20 6.81 23.81
C GLU A 270 21.43 7.01 22.49
N LEU A 271 21.04 8.25 22.21
CA LEU A 271 20.33 8.59 20.98
C LEU A 271 21.19 8.37 19.72
N ALA A 272 22.48 8.69 19.79
CA ALA A 272 23.42 8.49 18.70
C ALA A 272 23.63 6.99 18.38
N LYS A 273 23.62 6.11 19.40
CA LYS A 273 23.64 4.66 19.19
C LYS A 273 22.38 4.20 18.44
N GLY A 274 21.21 4.67 18.82
CA GLY A 274 19.96 4.38 18.10
C GLY A 274 20.02 4.81 16.64
N MET A 275 20.56 5.99 16.34
CA MET A 275 20.71 6.47 14.96
C MET A 275 21.65 5.60 14.13
N GLN A 276 22.73 5.07 14.73
CA GLN A 276 23.64 4.14 14.08
C GLN A 276 23.01 2.75 13.84
N GLU A 277 22.09 2.32 14.70
CA GLU A 277 21.32 1.09 14.49
C GLU A 277 20.38 1.24 13.29
N LEU A 278 19.68 2.38 13.18
CA LEU A 278 18.87 2.70 11.99
C LEU A 278 19.69 2.75 10.70
N ASP A 279 20.93 3.29 10.75
CA ASP A 279 21.85 3.28 9.59
C ASP A 279 22.17 1.87 9.11
N LYS A 280 22.28 0.90 10.03
CA LYS A 280 22.55 -0.51 9.69
C LYS A 280 21.32 -1.18 9.10
N GLU A 281 20.13 -0.83 9.58
CA GLU A 281 18.86 -1.33 9.03
C GLU A 281 18.56 -0.81 7.62
N GLU A 282 19.07 0.36 7.22
CA GLU A 282 18.87 0.91 5.86
C GLU A 282 19.88 0.39 4.82
N LEU A 283 21.00 -0.21 5.25
CA LEU A 283 22.08 -0.70 4.38
C LEU A 283 22.00 -2.20 4.08
N LEU A 284 21.08 -2.92 4.72
CA LEU A 284 20.74 -4.33 4.47
C LEU A 284 19.54 -4.41 3.51
#